data_AF-A0A9P0MPH4-F1
#
_entry.id   AF-A0A9P0MPH4-F1
#
_cell.length_a   1.000
_cell.length_b   1.000
_cell.length_c   1.000
_cell.angle_alpha   90.00
_cell.angle_beta   90.00
_cell.angle_gamma   90.00
#
_symmetry.space_group_name_H-M   'P 1'
#
loop_
_entity.id
_entity.type
_entity.pdbx_description
1 polymer ?
#
loop_
_entity_poly.entity_id
_entity_poly.type
_entity_poly.pdbx_seq_one_letter_code
_entity_poly.pdbx_strand_id
1 'polypeptide(L)' 'MKSSTICVYIVDPKKPIGGNILAHASTTRISLRKGRGDNRIAKIYDSPDMPESEATFAIGNGGIIDAHD' A
#
# COMPACT_ATOMS: atom_id res chain seq x y z
N MET A 1 6.80 -41.84 -7.59
CA MET A 1 6.06 -40.76 -8.29
C MET A 1 5.28 -39.96 -7.25
N LYS A 2 5.89 -38.96 -6.60
CA LYS A 2 5.20 -38.08 -5.65
C LYS A 2 4.98 -36.74 -6.32
N SER A 3 3.71 -36.36 -6.34
CA SER A 3 3.09 -35.11 -6.78
C SER A 3 4.02 -33.93 -6.96
N SER A 4 4.04 -33.38 -8.17
CA SER A 4 4.56 -32.06 -8.49
C SER A 4 3.77 -31.00 -7.71
N THR A 5 4.21 -30.69 -6.50
CA THR A 5 3.77 -29.49 -5.79
C THR A 5 4.20 -28.29 -6.63
N ILE A 6 3.26 -27.74 -7.37
CA ILE A 6 3.39 -26.47 -8.06
C ILE A 6 3.93 -25.48 -7.02
N CYS A 7 5.12 -24.95 -7.26
CA CYS A 7 5.65 -23.82 -6.52
C CYS A 7 4.66 -22.67 -6.73
N VAL A 8 3.75 -22.48 -5.77
CA VAL A 8 2.93 -21.27 -5.72
C VAL A 8 3.93 -20.16 -5.47
N TYR A 9 4.30 -19.44 -6.53
CA TYR A 9 4.91 -18.13 -6.40
C TYR A 9 3.85 -17.27 -5.70
N ILE A 10 3.89 -17.25 -4.37
CA ILE A 10 3.08 -16.35 -3.57
C ILE A 10 3.68 -14.97 -3.86
N VAL A 11 3.17 -14.34 -4.93
CA VAL A 11 3.29 -12.90 -5.12
C VAL A 11 2.78 -12.33 -3.81
N ASP A 12 3.62 -11.61 -3.07
CA ASP A 12 3.18 -10.92 -1.88
C ASP A 12 1.87 -10.19 -2.24
N PRO A 13 0.73 -10.54 -1.61
CA PRO A 13 -0.58 -10.05 -2.04
C PRO A 13 -0.69 -8.52 -1.95
N LYS A 14 0.32 -7.87 -1.37
CA LYS A 14 0.43 -6.42 -1.23
C LYS A 14 1.20 -5.74 -2.37
N LYS A 15 1.71 -6.49 -3.36
CA LYS A 15 2.37 -5.88 -4.52
C LYS A 15 1.32 -5.17 -5.40
N PRO A 16 1.55 -3.92 -5.82
CA PRO A 16 0.64 -3.24 -6.74
C PRO A 16 0.56 -3.97 -8.07
N ILE A 17 -0.65 -4.05 -8.63
CA ILE A 17 -0.89 -4.57 -9.98
C ILE A 17 -0.35 -3.59 -11.04
N GLY A 18 -0.14 -4.06 -12.27
CA GLY A 18 0.25 -3.19 -13.40
C GLY A 18 1.76 -3.02 -13.64
N GLY A 19 2.62 -3.60 -12.79
CA GLY A 19 4.06 -3.73 -13.05
C GLY A 19 4.75 -2.41 -13.41
N ASN A 20 5.57 -2.43 -14.46
CA ASN A 20 6.36 -1.26 -14.89
C ASN A 20 5.52 -0.16 -15.54
N ILE A 21 4.37 -0.51 -16.14
CA ILE A 21 3.49 0.47 -16.80
C ILE A 21 2.92 1.41 -15.76
N LEU A 22 2.34 0.87 -14.69
CA LEU A 22 1.79 1.69 -13.61
C LEU A 22 2.89 2.41 -12.83
N ALA A 23 4.07 1.79 -12.67
CA ALA A 23 5.21 2.43 -12.02
C ALA A 23 5.71 3.67 -12.78
N HIS A 24 5.63 3.68 -14.11
CA HIS A 24 6.07 4.82 -14.91
C HIS A 24 4.96 5.87 -15.11
N ALA A 25 3.71 5.43 -15.22
CA ALA A 25 2.58 6.34 -15.40
C ALA A 25 2.21 7.13 -14.14
N SER A 26 2.43 6.56 -12.95
CA SER A 26 2.15 7.22 -11.68
C SER A 26 3.43 7.77 -11.05
N THR A 27 3.52 9.09 -10.95
CA THR A 27 4.64 9.79 -10.30
C THR A 27 4.65 9.63 -8.79
N THR A 28 3.49 9.50 -8.14
CA THR A 28 3.42 9.28 -6.69
C THR A 28 2.54 8.07 -6.39
N ARG A 29 3.10 7.08 -5.70
CA ARG A 29 2.40 5.86 -5.31
C ARG A 29 2.33 5.76 -3.79
N ILE A 30 1.13 5.54 -3.26
CA ILE A 30 0.88 5.47 -1.82
C ILE A 30 0.33 4.09 -1.45
N SER A 31 0.97 3.42 -0.50
CA SER A 31 0.50 2.18 0.11
C SER A 31 -0.33 2.49 1.35
N LEU A 32 -1.62 2.15 1.31
CA LEU A 32 -2.52 2.31 2.45
C LEU A 32 -2.58 1.02 3.27
N ARG A 33 -2.35 1.13 4.59
CA ARG A 33 -2.47 0.02 5.54
C ARG A 33 -3.51 0.34 6.60
N LYS A 34 -4.26 -0.67 7.00
CA LYS A 34 -5.22 -0.56 8.11
C LYS A 34 -4.45 -0.50 9.44
N GLY A 35 -4.65 0.58 10.20
CA GLY A 35 -4.11 0.74 11.55
C GLY A 35 -5.06 0.20 12.62
N ARG A 36 -4.88 0.66 13.87
CA ARG A 36 -5.74 0.29 14.99
C ARG A 36 -7.03 1.12 14.99
N GLY A 37 -8.18 0.46 15.13
CA GLY A 37 -9.48 1.11 15.11
C GLY A 37 -9.76 1.81 13.77
N ASP A 38 -10.07 3.10 13.83
CA ASP A 38 -10.39 3.93 12.67
C ASP A 38 -9.16 4.54 12.00
N ASN A 39 -7.98 4.38 12.60
CA ASN A 39 -6.72 4.87 12.06
C ASN A 39 -6.25 4.02 10.87
N ARG A 40 -5.60 4.68 9.93
CA ARG A 40 -5.03 4.17 8.68
C ARG A 40 -3.67 4.82 8.48
N ILE A 41 -2.77 4.10 7.84
CA ILE A 41 -1.40 4.54 7.61
C ILE A 41 -1.20 4.61 6.10
N ALA A 42 -0.84 5.79 5.60
CA ALA A 42 -0.42 6.01 4.23
C ALA A 42 1.11 6.05 4.18
N LYS A 43 1.72 5.11 3.47
CA LYS A 43 3.16 5.10 3.21
C LYS A 43 3.43 5.48 1.77
N ILE A 44 4.35 6.41 1.53
CA ILE A 44 4.86 6.69 0.19
C ILE A 44 5.67 5.47 -0.26
N TYR A 45 5.21 4.81 -1.32
CA TYR A 45 5.87 3.66 -1.92
C TYR A 45 6.96 4.11 -2.90
N ASP A 46 6.66 5.15 -3.69
CA ASP A 46 7.59 5.73 -4.65
C ASP A 46 7.12 7.14 -5.01
N SER A 47 8.04 8.11 -5.01
CA SER A 47 7.80 9.49 -5.44
C SER A 47 9.15 10.15 -5.79
N PRO A 48 9.26 10.90 -6.90
CA PRO A 48 10.49 11.59 -7.27
C PRO A 48 10.84 12.76 -6.33
N ASP A 49 9.82 13.38 -5.72
CA ASP A 49 9.96 14.64 -4.98
C ASP A 49 9.93 14.46 -3.45
N MET A 50 9.56 13.27 -2.96
CA MET A 50 9.36 13.03 -1.53
C MET A 50 10.03 11.74 -1.10
N PRO A 51 10.77 11.72 0.04
CA PRO A 51 11.33 10.50 0.58
C PRO A 51 10.23 9.56 1.06
N GLU A 52 10.55 8.27 1.20
CA GLU A 52 9.67 7.29 1.83
C GLU A 52 9.27 7.77 3.23
N SER A 53 8.00 8.15 3.38
CA SER A 53 7.42 8.67 4.61
C SER A 53 6.09 8.01 4.89
N GLU A 54 5.71 7.97 6.17
CA GLU A 54 4.47 7.39 6.66
C GLU A 54 3.64 8.49 7.34
N ALA A 55 2.36 8.58 6.98
CA ALA A 55 1.40 9.50 7.56
C ALA A 55 0.19 8.73 8.09
N THR A 56 -0.28 9.07 9.28
CA THR A 56 -1.46 8.45 9.90
C THR A 56 -2.67 9.35 9.67
N PHE A 57 -3.79 8.76 9.27
CA PHE A 57 -5.09 9.42 9.12
C PHE A 57 -6.18 8.54 9.70
N ALA A 58 -7.35 9.08 10.02
CA ALA A 58 -8.50 8.30 10.44
C ALA A 58 -9.65 8.42 9.44
N ILE A 59 -10.58 7.45 9.46
CA ILE A 59 -11.79 7.46 8.64
C ILE A 59 -12.99 7.62 9.57
N GLY A 60 -13.67 8.77 9.50
CA GLY A 60 -14.90 9.05 10.23
C GLY A 60 -16.12 9.13 9.31
N ASN A 61 -17.29 9.48 9.87
CA ASN A 61 -18.53 9.63 9.11
C ASN A 61 -18.45 10.71 8.01
N GLY A 62 -17.60 11.72 8.19
CA GLY A 62 -17.36 12.79 7.21
C GLY A 62 -16.30 12.46 6.16
N GLY A 63 -15.68 11.27 6.20
CA GLY A 63 -14.61 10.87 5.30
C GLY A 63 -13.24 10.81 6.00
N ILE A 64 -12.20 11.29 5.31
CA ILE A 64 -10.81 11.28 5.81
C ILE A 64 -10.66 12.43 6.80
N ILE A 65 -10.23 12.11 8.02
CA ILE A 65 -9.96 13.06 9.10
C ILE A 65 -8.52 12.87 9.59
N ASP A 66 -7.99 13.89 10.27
CA ASP A 66 -6.69 13.77 10.94
C ASP A 66 -6.73 12.65 11.99
N ALA A 67 -5.60 11.95 12.14
CA ALA A 67 -5.49 10.96 13.19
C ALA A 67 -5.43 11.69 14.54
N HIS A 68 -6.42 11.45 15.40
CA HIS A 68 -6.27 11.78 16.81
C HIS A 68 -5.31 10.76 17.44
N ASP A 69 -4.34 11.30 18.19
CA ASP A 69 -3.27 10.59 18.91
C ASP A 69 -3.78 9.37 19.70
#